data_AF-A0A353ZZP4-F1
#
_entry.id   AF-A0A353ZZP4-F1
#
_cell.length_a   1.000
_cell.length_b   1.000
_cell.length_c   1.000
_cell.angle_alpha   90.00
_cell.angle_beta   90.00
_cell.angle_gamma   90.00
#
_symmetry.space_group_name_H-M   'P 1'
#
loop_
_entity.id
_entity.type
_entity.pdbx_description
1 polymer ?
#
loop_
_entity_poly.entity_id
_entity_poly.type
_entity_poly.pdbx_seq_one_letter_code
_entity_poly.pdbx_strand_id
1 'polypeptide(L)'
;MKDRIGHNKDAKKTAIHNKSYMNSYRLYSTRCFGILVCLLVTFLLLFTPFTAAAGIKETSYVYNLANFNGLILAQWVNIFVDKERTETYIVDPILRDIKIFDRNGMEIYVFGDDGSLGYITDLTVDHDGNIIIITNMDKEIKIIRCNY
;
A
#
# COMPACT_ATOMS: atom_id res chain seq x y z
N MET A 1 0.31 74.23 65.82
CA MET A 1 -0.70 73.15 65.80
C MET A 1 -1.49 73.21 64.49
N LYS A 2 -0.84 72.87 63.37
CA LYS A 2 -1.42 72.71 62.02
C LYS A 2 -0.23 72.38 61.13
N ASP A 3 0.08 71.10 60.95
CA ASP A 3 1.01 70.62 59.90
C ASP A 3 1.09 69.08 59.86
N ARG A 4 0.66 68.38 60.92
CA ARG A 4 0.66 66.90 60.95
C ARG A 4 -0.54 66.20 60.27
N ILE A 5 -1.47 66.93 59.67
CA ILE A 5 -2.73 66.36 59.12
C ILE A 5 -2.69 66.23 57.59
N GLY A 6 -1.86 67.01 56.89
CA GLY A 6 -1.73 66.95 55.42
C GLY A 6 -1.05 65.66 54.93
N HIS A 7 0.05 65.26 55.58
CA HIS A 7 0.92 64.21 55.05
C HIS A 7 0.32 62.78 55.05
N ASN A 8 -0.71 62.52 55.86
CA ASN A 8 -1.32 61.18 55.98
C ASN A 8 -2.41 60.92 54.91
N LYS A 9 -3.08 61.97 54.41
CA LYS A 9 -4.14 61.82 53.40
C LYS A 9 -3.58 61.49 52.01
N ASP A 10 -2.44 62.07 51.66
CA ASP A 10 -1.78 61.83 50.37
C ASP A 10 -1.15 60.43 50.31
N ALA A 11 -0.56 59.95 51.41
CA ALA A 11 -0.06 58.59 51.49
C ALA A 11 -1.17 57.54 51.30
N LYS A 12 -2.36 57.78 51.89
CA LYS A 12 -3.52 56.89 51.75
C LYS A 12 -4.10 56.91 50.33
N LYS A 13 -4.19 58.08 49.70
CA LYS A 13 -4.70 58.22 48.32
C LYS A 13 -3.77 57.55 47.30
N THR A 14 -2.47 57.66 47.50
CA THR A 14 -1.45 57.02 46.65
C THR A 14 -1.46 55.50 46.78
N ALA A 15 -1.70 54.97 47.99
CA ALA A 15 -1.83 53.53 48.21
C ALA A 15 -3.10 52.92 47.58
N ILE A 16 -4.24 53.62 47.64
CA ILE A 16 -5.50 53.18 47.02
C ILE A 16 -5.42 53.25 45.50
N HIS A 17 -4.82 54.32 44.97
CA HIS A 17 -4.56 54.46 43.53
C HIS A 17 -3.71 53.28 43.06
N ASN A 18 -2.54 53.04 43.67
CA ASN A 18 -1.64 51.97 43.27
C ASN A 18 -2.30 50.57 43.34
N LYS A 19 -3.09 50.29 44.38
CA LYS A 19 -3.82 49.02 44.53
C LYS A 19 -4.89 48.79 43.45
N SER A 20 -5.50 49.86 42.92
CA SER A 20 -6.46 49.77 41.81
C SER A 20 -5.77 49.41 40.49
N TYR A 21 -4.62 50.02 40.18
CA TYR A 21 -3.78 49.59 39.06
C TYR A 21 -3.34 48.14 39.28
N MET A 22 -3.09 47.76 40.54
CA MET A 22 -2.65 46.40 40.89
C MET A 22 -3.61 45.27 40.52
N ASN A 23 -4.90 45.52 40.58
CA ASN A 23 -5.90 44.48 40.31
C ASN A 23 -6.30 44.41 38.83
N SER A 24 -6.24 45.52 38.08
CA SER A 24 -6.56 45.55 36.66
C SER A 24 -5.60 44.73 35.79
N TYR A 25 -4.29 44.75 36.08
CA TYR A 25 -3.35 43.93 35.30
C TYR A 25 -3.42 42.44 35.65
N ARG A 26 -3.82 42.07 36.87
CA ARG A 26 -4.04 40.66 37.25
C ARG A 26 -5.28 40.07 36.56
N LEU A 27 -6.29 40.89 36.32
CA LEU A 27 -7.51 40.49 35.62
C LEU A 27 -7.33 40.43 34.09
N TYR A 28 -6.49 41.31 33.52
CA TYR A 28 -6.18 41.31 32.09
C TYR A 28 -5.19 40.19 31.71
N SER A 29 -4.22 39.91 32.59
CA SER A 29 -3.23 38.83 32.43
C SER A 29 -3.88 37.44 32.39
N THR A 30 -4.85 37.16 33.26
CA THR A 30 -5.53 35.86 33.31
C THR A 30 -6.44 35.61 32.10
N ARG A 31 -7.06 36.67 31.55
CA ARG A 31 -7.88 36.57 30.32
C ARG A 31 -7.05 36.41 29.05
N CYS A 32 -5.94 37.13 28.93
CA CYS A 32 -5.02 36.94 27.81
C CYS A 32 -4.34 35.56 27.85
N PHE A 33 -4.03 35.05 29.05
CA PHE A 33 -3.46 33.71 29.21
C PHE A 33 -4.43 32.61 28.74
N GLY A 34 -5.72 32.73 29.08
CA GLY A 34 -6.75 31.77 28.62
C GLY A 34 -6.88 31.73 27.09
N ILE A 35 -6.90 32.89 26.43
CA ILE A 35 -6.99 32.97 24.96
C ILE A 35 -5.73 32.39 24.31
N LEU A 36 -4.55 32.67 24.87
CA LEU A 36 -3.29 32.15 24.36
C LEU A 36 -3.22 30.62 24.48
N VAL A 37 -3.70 30.06 25.58
CA VAL A 37 -3.80 28.60 25.77
C VAL A 37 -4.78 27.98 24.77
N CYS A 38 -5.95 28.60 24.55
CA CYS A 38 -6.90 28.13 23.55
C CYS A 38 -6.30 28.12 22.14
N LEU A 39 -5.61 29.19 21.75
CA LEU A 39 -4.95 29.28 20.44
C LEU A 39 -3.85 28.23 20.27
N LEU A 40 -3.09 27.96 21.34
CA LEU A 40 -2.00 26.98 21.33
C LEU A 40 -2.55 25.54 21.23
N VAL A 41 -3.67 25.23 21.90
CA VAL A 41 -4.36 23.94 21.76
C VAL A 41 -4.94 23.76 20.36
N THR A 42 -5.57 24.78 19.79
CA THR A 42 -6.06 24.70 18.40
C THR A 42 -4.94 24.54 17.40
N PHE A 43 -3.81 25.22 17.60
CA PHE A 43 -2.62 25.04 16.78
C PHE A 43 -2.09 23.61 16.88
N LEU A 44 -2.03 23.03 18.09
CA LEU A 44 -1.57 21.66 18.29
C LEU A 44 -2.46 20.62 17.58
N LEU A 45 -3.77 20.83 17.57
CA LEU A 45 -4.72 19.95 16.89
C LEU A 45 -4.62 20.02 15.36
N LEU A 46 -4.12 21.11 14.78
CA LEU A 46 -3.90 21.23 13.34
C LEU A 46 -2.69 20.44 12.82
N PHE A 47 -1.79 19.98 13.72
CA PHE A 47 -0.63 19.16 13.34
C PHE A 47 -0.82 17.66 13.58
N THR A 48 -2.00 17.19 13.97
CA THR A 48 -2.21 15.74 14.05
C THR A 48 -2.25 15.16 12.63
N PRO A 49 -1.33 14.26 12.25
CA PRO A 49 -1.35 13.67 10.92
C PRO A 49 -2.64 12.85 10.77
N PHE A 50 -3.39 13.14 9.71
CA PHE A 50 -4.52 12.31 9.29
C PHE A 50 -3.96 10.94 8.90
N THR A 51 -4.11 9.95 9.76
CA THR A 51 -3.85 8.56 9.39
C THR A 51 -4.92 8.12 8.42
N ALA A 52 -4.64 8.26 7.13
CA ALA A 52 -5.43 7.62 6.09
C ALA A 52 -5.46 6.12 6.40
N ALA A 53 -6.67 5.56 6.54
CA ALA A 53 -6.84 4.13 6.67
C ALA A 53 -6.10 3.46 5.52
N ALA A 54 -5.11 2.63 5.85
CA ALA A 54 -4.39 1.86 4.85
C ALA A 54 -5.41 1.05 4.06
N GLY A 55 -5.48 1.31 2.75
CA GLY A 55 -6.30 0.53 1.83
C GLY A 55 -5.97 -0.93 2.01
N ILE A 56 -6.99 -1.77 1.96
CA ILE A 56 -6.81 -3.22 1.89
C ILE A 56 -5.93 -3.46 0.67
N LYS A 57 -4.67 -3.82 0.92
CA LYS A 57 -3.77 -4.31 -0.12
C LYS A 57 -4.40 -5.60 -0.59
N GLU A 58 -5.07 -5.56 -1.74
CA GLU A 58 -5.62 -6.75 -2.36
C GLU A 58 -4.48 -7.76 -2.46
N THR A 59 -4.58 -8.82 -1.67
CA THR A 59 -3.64 -9.92 -1.74
C THR A 59 -3.98 -10.64 -3.04
N SER A 60 -3.27 -10.30 -4.11
CA SER A 60 -3.31 -11.06 -5.36
C SER A 60 -2.77 -12.45 -5.07
N TYR A 61 -3.62 -13.47 -5.19
CA TYR A 61 -3.16 -14.85 -5.27
C TYR A 61 -2.30 -14.96 -6.53
N VAL A 62 -0.98 -15.14 -6.37
CA VAL A 62 -0.05 -15.13 -7.51
C VAL A 62 0.07 -16.53 -8.10
N TYR A 63 0.29 -17.57 -7.29
CA TYR A 63 0.29 -19.00 -7.69
C TYR A 63 0.55 -19.92 -6.48
N ASN A 64 0.36 -21.24 -6.67
CA ASN A 64 0.82 -22.26 -5.74
C ASN A 64 2.29 -22.60 -6.04
N LEU A 65 3.20 -22.31 -5.11
CA LEU A 65 4.66 -22.51 -5.29
C LEU A 65 5.09 -23.99 -5.38
N ALA A 66 4.24 -24.92 -4.94
CA ALA A 66 4.43 -26.35 -5.13
C ALA A 66 3.16 -27.10 -4.68
N ASN A 67 2.52 -27.85 -5.57
CA ASN A 67 1.56 -28.87 -5.17
C ASN A 67 2.26 -30.22 -5.07
N PHE A 68 2.60 -30.64 -3.85
CA PHE A 68 3.19 -31.96 -3.58
C PHE A 68 2.15 -33.09 -3.50
N ASN A 69 0.86 -32.77 -3.65
CA ASN A 69 -0.24 -33.68 -3.37
C ASN A 69 -0.89 -34.19 -4.66
N GLY A 70 -0.24 -35.18 -5.27
CA GLY A 70 -0.90 -36.15 -6.14
C GLY A 70 -0.60 -36.03 -7.63
N LEU A 71 -1.09 -37.04 -8.37
CA LEU A 71 -1.02 -37.09 -9.83
C LEU A 71 -1.66 -35.83 -10.41
N ILE A 72 -0.95 -35.13 -11.30
CA ILE A 72 -1.58 -34.17 -12.19
C ILE A 72 -2.45 -35.01 -13.14
N LEU A 73 -3.77 -34.94 -12.95
CA LEU A 73 -4.74 -35.61 -13.81
C LEU A 73 -4.87 -34.84 -15.13
N ALA A 74 -3.79 -34.89 -15.90
CA ALA A 74 -3.64 -34.29 -17.21
C ALA A 74 -4.01 -35.33 -18.27
N GLN A 75 -5.28 -35.36 -18.68
CA GLN A 75 -5.72 -36.15 -19.83
C GLN A 75 -5.58 -35.30 -21.10
N TRP A 76 -4.97 -35.88 -22.13
CA TRP A 76 -4.77 -35.24 -23.45
C TRP A 76 -3.89 -33.98 -23.46
N VAL A 77 -2.94 -33.86 -22.53
CA VAL A 77 -1.98 -32.75 -22.54
C VAL A 77 -0.89 -32.92 -23.60
N ASN A 78 -0.37 -31.80 -24.08
CA ASN A 78 0.87 -31.77 -24.86
C ASN A 78 2.04 -31.46 -23.91
N ILE A 79 3.15 -32.18 -24.06
CA ILE A 79 4.34 -32.07 -23.18
C ILE A 79 5.55 -31.75 -24.05
N PHE A 80 6.27 -30.68 -23.69
CA PHE A 80 7.53 -30.28 -24.30
C PHE A 80 8.63 -30.18 -23.24
N VAL A 81 9.86 -30.58 -23.58
CA VAL A 81 10.99 -30.57 -22.65
C VAL A 81 12.11 -29.72 -23.22
N ASP A 82 12.42 -28.60 -22.57
CA ASP A 82 13.63 -27.83 -22.85
C ASP A 82 14.78 -28.38 -22.00
N LYS A 83 15.69 -29.11 -22.66
CA LYS A 83 16.86 -29.70 -22.01
C LYS A 83 17.91 -28.68 -21.61
N GLU A 84 17.99 -27.55 -22.30
CA GLU A 84 18.99 -26.51 -22.01
C GLU A 84 18.69 -25.83 -20.67
N ARG A 85 17.40 -25.53 -20.43
CA ARG A 85 16.91 -24.92 -19.17
C ARG A 85 16.50 -25.94 -18.12
N THR A 86 16.42 -27.22 -18.49
CA THR A 86 15.91 -28.30 -17.64
C THR A 86 14.48 -28.07 -17.17
N GLU A 87 13.65 -27.57 -18.10
CA GLU A 87 12.25 -27.22 -17.87
C GLU A 87 11.33 -28.13 -18.68
N THR A 88 10.16 -28.43 -18.11
CA THR A 88 9.08 -29.15 -18.80
C THR A 88 7.87 -28.25 -18.91
N TYR A 89 7.32 -28.16 -20.11
CA TYR A 89 6.17 -27.36 -20.45
C TYR A 89 4.98 -28.31 -20.70
N ILE A 90 3.86 -28.05 -20.04
CA ILE A 90 2.62 -28.81 -20.21
C ILE A 90 1.55 -27.84 -20.71
N VAL A 91 0.93 -28.17 -21.84
CA VAL A 91 -0.24 -27.47 -22.36
C VAL A 91 -1.48 -28.23 -21.94
N ASP A 92 -2.34 -27.59 -21.14
CA ASP A 92 -3.66 -28.13 -20.79
C ASP A 92 -4.71 -27.66 -21.81
N PRO A 93 -5.26 -28.55 -22.65
CA PRO A 93 -6.24 -28.14 -23.66
C PRO A 93 -7.60 -27.75 -23.06
N ILE A 94 -7.91 -28.18 -21.83
CA ILE A 94 -9.17 -27.89 -21.14
C ILE A 94 -9.07 -26.52 -20.46
N LEU A 95 -7.99 -26.30 -19.70
CA LEU A 95 -7.75 -25.04 -18.99
C LEU A 95 -7.16 -23.95 -19.91
N ARG A 96 -6.60 -24.35 -21.06
CA ARG A 96 -5.92 -23.49 -22.06
C ARG A 96 -4.73 -22.74 -21.49
N ASP A 97 -4.13 -23.28 -20.44
CA ASP A 97 -2.94 -22.74 -19.81
C ASP A 97 -1.68 -23.51 -20.25
N ILE A 98 -0.54 -22.88 -20.01
CA ILE A 98 0.78 -23.46 -20.14
C ILE A 98 1.39 -23.47 -18.75
N LYS A 99 1.76 -24.66 -18.29
CA LYS A 99 2.41 -24.91 -17.00
C LYS A 99 3.88 -25.24 -17.23
N ILE A 100 4.77 -24.58 -16.50
CA ILE A 100 6.21 -24.80 -16.56
C ILE A 100 6.66 -25.48 -15.27
N PHE A 101 7.43 -26.55 -15.42
CA PHE A 101 7.97 -27.36 -14.34
C PHE A 101 9.50 -27.34 -14.37
N ASP A 102 10.11 -27.28 -13.19
CA ASP A 102 11.56 -27.39 -13.05
C ASP A 102 12.06 -28.84 -13.23
N ARG A 103 13.39 -29.03 -13.13
CA ARG A 103 14.05 -30.34 -13.17
C ARG A 103 13.58 -31.35 -12.12
N ASN A 104 12.94 -30.89 -11.05
CA ASN A 104 12.44 -31.74 -9.96
C ASN A 104 10.96 -32.08 -10.14
N GLY A 105 10.32 -31.57 -11.21
CA GLY A 105 8.88 -31.72 -11.45
C GLY A 105 8.03 -30.78 -10.59
N MET A 106 8.60 -29.69 -10.08
CA MET A 106 7.87 -28.65 -9.36
C MET A 106 7.29 -27.64 -10.36
N GLU A 107 5.98 -27.38 -10.32
CA GLU A 107 5.35 -26.31 -11.09
C GLU A 107 5.95 -24.97 -10.61
N ILE A 108 6.63 -24.25 -11.50
CA ILE A 108 7.30 -22.97 -11.20
C ILE A 108 6.60 -21.78 -11.82
N TYR A 109 5.78 -22.00 -12.85
CA TYR A 109 5.04 -20.93 -13.51
C TYR A 109 3.82 -21.45 -14.28
N VAL A 110 2.78 -20.63 -14.39
CA VAL A 110 1.57 -20.92 -15.17
C VAL A 110 1.07 -19.62 -15.83
N PHE A 111 0.64 -19.68 -17.08
CA PHE A 111 0.05 -18.55 -17.80
C PHE A 111 -0.91 -19.00 -18.90
N GLY A 112 -1.78 -18.09 -19.37
CA GLY A 112 -2.76 -18.34 -20.45
C GLY A 112 -4.16 -18.76 -19.98
N ASP A 113 -4.37 -18.92 -18.67
CA ASP A 113 -5.64 -19.27 -18.03
C ASP A 113 -6.74 -18.19 -18.21
N ASP A 114 -6.34 -16.97 -18.59
CA ASP A 114 -7.24 -15.87 -18.99
C ASP A 114 -7.87 -16.07 -20.39
N GLY A 115 -7.46 -17.11 -21.11
CA GLY A 115 -7.93 -17.44 -22.45
C GLY A 115 -7.37 -16.54 -23.56
N SER A 116 -6.46 -15.60 -23.23
CA SER A 116 -5.83 -14.68 -24.18
C SER A 116 -4.99 -15.40 -25.25
N LEU A 117 -4.60 -16.65 -24.98
CA LEU A 117 -3.83 -17.48 -25.89
C LEU A 117 -4.68 -18.35 -26.80
N GLY A 118 -6.01 -18.40 -26.65
CA GLY A 118 -6.88 -19.23 -27.50
C GLY A 118 -6.70 -20.74 -27.28
N TYR A 119 -6.92 -21.55 -28.32
CA TYR A 119 -6.67 -22.99 -28.28
C TYR A 119 -5.25 -23.30 -28.71
N ILE A 120 -4.37 -23.53 -27.73
CA ILE A 120 -2.97 -23.87 -27.98
C ILE A 120 -2.89 -25.29 -28.54
N THR A 121 -2.32 -25.44 -29.72
CA THR A 121 -2.16 -26.75 -30.38
C THR A 121 -0.76 -27.30 -30.21
N ASP A 122 0.25 -26.43 -30.16
CA ASP A 122 1.64 -26.84 -30.03
C ASP A 122 2.52 -25.72 -29.45
N LEU A 123 3.69 -26.11 -28.93
CA LEU A 123 4.66 -25.23 -28.30
C LEU A 123 6.10 -25.69 -28.57
N THR A 124 7.00 -24.73 -28.73
CA THR A 124 8.45 -24.95 -28.72
C THR A 124 9.16 -23.80 -28.01
N VAL A 125 10.42 -24.00 -27.64
CA VAL A 125 11.26 -22.99 -26.99
C VAL A 125 12.53 -22.81 -27.81
N ASP A 126 12.88 -21.56 -28.13
CA ASP A 126 14.11 -21.24 -28.86
C ASP A 126 15.33 -21.18 -27.93
N HIS A 127 16.53 -21.01 -28.50
CA HIS A 127 17.78 -20.96 -27.73
C HIS A 127 17.83 -19.80 -26.73
N ASP A 128 17.07 -18.73 -26.96
CA ASP A 128 17.00 -17.56 -26.09
C ASP A 128 15.98 -17.76 -24.96
N GLY A 129 15.18 -18.83 -25.01
CA GLY A 129 14.16 -19.16 -24.01
C GLY A 129 12.80 -18.55 -24.34
N ASN A 130 12.61 -18.05 -25.56
CA ASN A 130 11.30 -17.58 -25.96
C ASN A 130 10.41 -18.76 -26.29
N ILE A 131 9.20 -18.71 -25.77
CA ILE A 131 8.19 -19.73 -25.99
C ILE A 131 7.44 -19.34 -27.27
N ILE A 132 7.48 -20.21 -28.26
CA ILE A 132 6.75 -20.05 -29.51
C ILE A 132 5.57 -21.01 -29.51
N ILE A 133 4.36 -20.47 -29.57
CA ILE A 133 3.13 -21.26 -29.53
C ILE A 133 2.37 -21.14 -30.85
N ILE A 134 1.73 -22.24 -31.24
CA ILE A 134 0.72 -22.26 -32.30
C ILE A 134 -0.64 -22.32 -31.61
N THR A 135 -1.51 -21.37 -31.95
CA THR A 135 -2.86 -21.30 -31.40
C THR A 135 -3.92 -21.15 -32.48
N ASN A 136 -5.11 -21.66 -32.21
CA ASN A 136 -6.33 -21.33 -32.95
C ASN A 136 -7.18 -20.34 -32.15
N MET A 137 -7.41 -19.17 -32.73
CA MET A 137 -8.26 -18.13 -32.17
C MET A 137 -9.14 -17.57 -33.28
N ASP A 138 -10.45 -17.53 -33.06
CA ASP A 138 -11.43 -17.01 -34.03
C ASP A 138 -11.35 -17.65 -35.43
N LYS A 139 -11.04 -18.95 -35.48
CA LYS A 139 -10.84 -19.75 -36.71
C LYS A 139 -9.57 -19.41 -37.49
N GLU A 140 -8.68 -18.61 -36.92
CA GLU A 140 -7.36 -18.33 -37.48
C GLU A 140 -6.28 -19.04 -36.69
N ILE A 141 -5.30 -19.58 -37.41
CA ILE A 141 -4.07 -20.09 -36.80
C ILE A 141 -3.12 -18.92 -36.61
N LYS A 142 -2.65 -18.70 -35.38
CA LYS A 142 -1.68 -17.66 -35.02
C LYS A 142 -0.44 -18.30 -34.43
N ILE A 143 0.70 -17.66 -34.67
CA ILE A 143 1.96 -17.96 -33.99
C ILE A 143 2.22 -16.81 -33.04
N ILE A 144 2.41 -17.12 -31.76
CA ILE A 144 2.64 -16.13 -30.71
C ILE A 144 4.00 -16.44 -30.07
N ARG A 145 4.78 -15.38 -29.83
CA ARG A 145 6.02 -15.45 -29.04
C ARG A 145 5.72 -14.90 -27.65
N CYS A 146 5.95 -15.72 -26.65
CA CYS A 146 5.86 -15.35 -25.24
C CYS A 146 7.26 -15.32 -24.64
N ASN A 147 7.47 -14.37 -23.73
CA ASN A 147 8.61 -14.34 -22.82
C ASN A 147 8.04 -14.34 -21.40
N TYR A 148 8.50 -15.27 -20.56
CA TYR A 148 8.11 -15.36 -19.17
C TYR A 148 9.15 -14.68 -18.28
#